data_AF-A0A6M3J8L9-F1
#
_entry.id   AF-A0A6M3J8L9-F1
#
_cell.length_a   1.000
_cell.length_b   1.000
_cell.length_c   1.000
_cell.angle_alpha   90.00
_cell.angle_beta   90.00
_cell.angle_gamma   90.00
#
_symmetry.space_group_name_H-M   'P 1'
#
loop_
_entity.id
_entity.type
_entity.pdbx_description
1 polymer ?
#
loop_
_entity_poly.entity_id
_entity_poly.type
_entity_poly.pdbx_seq_one_letter_code
_entity_poly.pdbx_strand_id
1 'polypeptide(L)' 'MSPQDFEKCVKEGGRVRTIKVGKDKYIHICYDKEGKSHSGEVKTIKSK' A
#
# COMPACT_ATOMS: atom_id res chain seq x y z
N MET A 1 7.12 3.33 -8.83
CA MET A 1 6.68 2.10 -8.12
C MET A 1 5.61 1.46 -8.96
N SER A 2 5.86 0.27 -9.50
CA SER A 2 4.86 -0.47 -10.28
C SER A 2 3.96 -1.28 -9.32
N PRO A 3 2.69 -1.52 -9.66
CA PRO A 3 1.78 -2.34 -8.84
C PRO A 3 2.31 -3.76 -8.57
N GLN A 4 3.16 -4.27 -9.46
CA GLN A 4 3.81 -5.57 -9.35
C GLN A 4 4.69 -5.71 -8.10
N ASP A 5 5.37 -4.65 -7.68
CA ASP A 5 6.19 -4.65 -6.47
C ASP A 5 5.35 -4.78 -5.20
N PHE A 6 4.20 -4.10 -5.18
CA PHE A 6 3.24 -4.21 -4.09
C PHE A 6 2.65 -5.62 -4.02
N GLU A 7 2.20 -6.16 -5.16
CA GLU A 7 1.66 -7.52 -5.24
C GLU A 7 2.70 -8.56 -4.83
N LYS A 8 3.96 -8.39 -5.24
CA LYS A 8 5.06 -9.27 -4.86
C LYS A 8 5.33 -9.22 -3.36
N CYS A 9 5.44 -8.03 -2.78
CA CYS A 9 5.59 -7.85 -1.33
C CYS A 9 4.43 -8.51 -0.55
N VAL A 10 3.18 -8.34 -1.00
CA VAL A 10 2.02 -8.98 -0.38
C VAL A 10 2.14 -10.51 -0.47
N LYS A 11 2.56 -11.03 -1.63
CA LYS A 11 2.69 -12.48 -1.89
C LYS A 11 3.85 -13.12 -1.13
N GLU A 12 4.94 -12.41 -0.89
CA GLU A 12 6.08 -12.87 -0.07
C GLU A 12 5.78 -12.84 1.45
N GLY A 13 4.59 -12.37 1.84
CA GLY A 13 4.16 -12.27 3.23
C GLY A 13 4.60 -10.98 3.92
N GLY A 14 4.87 -9.94 3.12
CA GLY A 14 5.12 -8.59 3.59
C GLY A 14 3.92 -8.00 4.34
N ARG A 15 4.21 -7.05 5.22
CA ARG A 15 3.21 -6.46 6.11
C ARG A 15 2.51 -5.30 5.41
N VAL A 16 1.27 -5.52 4.99
CA VAL A 16 0.44 -4.45 4.40
C VAL A 16 -0.12 -3.56 5.50
N ARG A 17 0.10 -2.26 5.38
CA ARG A 17 -0.49 -1.22 6.22
C ARG A 17 -1.28 -0.25 5.35
N THR A 18 -2.51 0.01 5.75
CA THR A 18 -3.31 1.07 5.17
C THR A 18 -3.00 2.38 5.89
N ILE A 19 -2.47 3.36 5.18
CA ILE A 19 -2.18 4.69 5.70
C ILE A 19 -3.21 5.66 5.15
N LYS A 20 -3.87 6.42 6.04
CA LYS A 20 -4.73 7.52 5.63
C LYS A 20 -3.85 8.71 5.29
N VAL A 21 -3.89 9.15 4.04
CA VAL A 21 -3.09 10.29 3.53
C VAL A 21 -3.92 11.58 3.42
N GLY A 22 -5.22 11.52 3.74
CA GLY A 22 -6.10 12.67 3.82
C GLY A 22 -7.46 12.30 4.39
N LYS A 23 -8.38 13.27 4.49
CA LYS A 23 -9.75 13.06 4.96
C LYS A 23 -10.48 11.96 4.19
N ASP A 24 -10.26 11.91 2.87
CA ASP A 24 -10.96 10.99 1.95
C ASP A 24 -9.98 10.15 1.12
N LYS A 25 -8.74 9.95 1.60
CA LYS A 25 -7.71 9.24 0.84
C LYS A 25 -6.95 8.27 1.72
N TYR A 26 -6.76 7.06 1.22
CA TYR A 26 -5.93 6.05 1.84
C TYR A 26 -5.01 5.42 0.80
N ILE A 27 -3.84 5.00 1.25
CA ILE A 27 -2.86 4.28 0.45
C ILE A 27 -2.54 2.97 1.15
N HIS A 28 -2.36 1.90 0.39
CA HIS A 28 -1.87 0.64 0.90
C HIS A 28 -0.36 0.64 0.73
N ILE A 29 0.39 0.47 1.81
CA ILE A 29 1.85 0.34 1.77
C ILE A 29 2.19 -1.06 2.26
N CYS A 30 2.86 -1.84 1.44
CA CYS A 30 3.40 -3.13 1.84
C CYS A 30 4.84 -2.95 2.32
N TYR A 31 5.16 -3.48 3.49
CA TYR A 31 6.52 -3.52 4.03
C TYR A 31 7.09 -4.90 3.85
N ASP A 32 8.13 -5.01 3.03
CA ASP A 32 8.82 -6.26 2.81
C ASP A 32 9.68 -6.64 4.01
N LYS A 33 10.16 -7.89 4.06
CA LYS A 33 11.01 -8.39 5.17
C LYS A 33 12.35 -7.68 5.24
N GLU A 34 12.83 -7.16 4.12
CA GLU A 34 14.02 -6.30 4.06
C GLU A 34 13.78 -4.88 4.63
N GLY A 35 12.54 -4.53 5.00
CA GLY A 35 12.20 -3.19 5.47
C GLY A 35 11.93 -2.18 4.33
N LYS A 36 11.88 -2.65 3.08
CA LYS A 36 11.50 -1.83 1.92
C LYS A 36 9.99 -1.60 1.92
N SER A 37 9.57 -0.35 1.73
CA SER A 37 8.16 0.03 1.63
C SER A 37 7.74 0.14 0.18
N HIS A 38 6.80 -0.70 -0.23
CA HIS A 38 6.18 -0.70 -1.55
C HIS A 38 4.81 -0.03 -1.46
N SER A 39 4.69 1.19 -1.97
CA SER A 39 3.43 1.94 -2.00
C SER A 39 2.56 1.44 -3.15
N GLY A 40 1.38 0.94 -2.82
CA GLY A 40 0.30 0.65 -3.78
C GLY A 40 -0.45 1.91 -4.21
N GLU A 41 -1.52 1.72 -4.96
CA GLU A 41 -2.32 2.84 -5.48
C GLU A 41 -3.04 3.63 -4.38
N VAL A 42 -3.05 4.96 -4.52
CA VAL A 42 -3.81 5.85 -3.65
C VAL A 42 -5.28 5.73 -4.01
N LYS A 43 -6.07 5.20 -3.08
CA LYS A 43 -7.52 5.08 -3.22
C LYS A 43 -8.19 6.27 -2.55
N THR A 44 -9.08 6.91 -3.30
CA THR A 44 -10.02 7.88 -2.76
C THR A 44 -11.20 7.13 -2.15
N ILE A 45 -11.52 7.44 -0.90
CA ILE A 45 -12.80 7.11 -0.31
C ILE A 45 -13.78 8.04 -1.02
N LYS A 46 -14.59 7.53 -1.95
CA LYS A 46 -15.71 8.32 -2.47
C LYS A 46 -16.66 8.56 -1.31
N SER A 47 -16.56 9.73 -0.68
CA SER A 47 -17.62 10.26 0.16
C SER A 47 -18.86 10.43 -0.74
N LYS A 48 -19.93 9.75 -0.33
CA LYS A 48 -21.20 9.59 -1.06
C LYS A 48 -21.98 10.89 -1.10
#